data_AF-A0A235IXY0-F1
#
_entry.id   AF-A0A235IXY0-F1
#
_cell.length_a   1.000
_cell.length_b   1.000
_cell.length_c   1.000
_cell.angle_alpha   90.00
_cell.angle_beta   90.00
_cell.angle_gamma   90.00
#
_symmetry.space_group_name_H-M   'P 1'
#
loop_
_entity.id
_entity.type
_entity.pdbx_description
1 polymer ?
#
loop_
_entity_poly.entity_id
_entity_poly.type
_entity_poly.pdbx_seq_one_letter_code
_entity_poly.pdbx_strand_id
1 'polypeptide(L)'
;MLGQISGRTSSRYFRYEVVGLRQSEETEKTNYPIRSSGSVFITVPENRMNQEMQRITRLGGKIVSIQPLNAEAKTDSEQSDHPSS
;
A
#
# COMPACT_ATOMS: atom_id res chain seq x y z
N MET A 1 -14.85 -12.14 -35.46
CA MET A 1 -13.76 -11.78 -34.53
C MET A 1 -14.39 -11.08 -33.33
N LEU A 2 -14.63 -11.81 -32.24
CA LEU A 2 -15.13 -11.20 -31.00
C LEU A 2 -13.93 -10.78 -30.15
N GLY A 3 -13.93 -9.50 -29.77
CA GLY A 3 -12.84 -8.81 -29.10
C GLY A 3 -12.42 -9.52 -27.82
N GLN A 4 -11.11 -9.66 -27.68
CA GLN A 4 -10.45 -10.06 -26.45
C GLN A 4 -10.91 -9.11 -25.36
N ILE A 5 -11.70 -9.62 -24.41
CA ILE A 5 -11.80 -9.03 -23.09
C ILE A 5 -10.42 -9.19 -22.45
N SER A 6 -9.51 -8.27 -22.75
CA SER A 6 -8.34 -8.03 -21.92
C SER A 6 -8.88 -7.53 -20.59
N GLY A 7 -9.33 -8.46 -19.75
CA GLY A 7 -9.61 -8.23 -18.35
C GLY A 7 -8.33 -7.65 -17.79
N ARG A 8 -8.28 -6.32 -17.67
CA ARG A 8 -7.27 -5.64 -16.90
C ARG A 8 -7.47 -6.17 -15.49
N THR A 9 -6.77 -7.24 -15.15
CA THR A 9 -6.46 -7.60 -13.77
C THR A 9 -5.67 -6.42 -13.24
N SER A 10 -6.40 -5.39 -12.82
CA SER A 10 -5.84 -4.24 -12.14
C SER A 10 -5.49 -4.77 -10.76
N SER A 11 -4.33 -5.41 -10.65
CA SER A 11 -3.74 -5.76 -9.37
C SER A 11 -3.44 -4.45 -8.67
N ARG A 12 -4.37 -3.96 -7.86
CA ARG A 12 -4.19 -2.76 -7.07
C ARG A 12 -3.22 -3.09 -5.95
N TYR A 13 -2.20 -2.27 -5.79
CA TYR A 13 -1.23 -2.39 -4.71
C TYR A 13 -1.37 -1.20 -3.77
N PHE A 14 -1.08 -1.45 -2.50
CA PHE A 14 -1.13 -0.47 -1.42
C PHE A 14 0.17 -0.52 -0.64
N ARG A 15 0.70 0.65 -0.30
CA ARG A 15 1.85 0.79 0.60
C ARG A 15 1.36 1.08 2.00
N TYR A 16 1.70 0.20 2.91
CA TYR A 16 1.41 0.29 4.33
C TYR A 16 2.65 0.81 5.04
N GLU A 17 2.47 1.79 5.90
CA GLU A 17 3.48 2.19 6.88
C GLU A 17 3.06 1.64 8.25
N VAL A 18 3.96 0.87 8.86
CA VAL A 18 3.70 0.14 10.10
C VAL A 18 4.79 0.45 11.11
N VAL A 19 4.41 0.68 12.37
CA VAL A 19 5.33 0.91 13.49
C VAL A 19 5.14 -0.17 14.56
N GLY A 20 6.14 -0.38 15.41
CA GLY A 20 6.02 -1.29 16.55
C GLY A 20 5.91 -2.77 16.18
N LEU A 21 6.27 -3.15 14.94
CA LEU A 21 6.42 -4.57 14.59
C LEU A 21 7.52 -5.18 15.46
N ARG A 22 7.17 -6.22 16.21
CA ARG A 22 8.15 -6.96 16.99
C ARG A 22 9.18 -7.56 16.03
N GLN A 23 10.46 -7.22 16.21
CA GLN A 23 11.57 -7.76 15.42
C GLN A 23 11.40 -9.28 15.36
N SER A 24 11.02 -9.77 14.17
CA SER A 24 10.90 -11.20 13.90
C SER A 24 12.05 -11.55 12.97
N GLU A 25 12.53 -12.78 13.08
CA GLU A 25 13.79 -13.29 12.50
C GLU A 25 13.92 -13.16 10.96
N GLU A 26 12.85 -12.78 10.25
CA GLU A 26 12.88 -12.56 8.80
C GLU A 26 13.63 -11.27 8.39
N THR A 27 13.64 -10.24 9.24
CA THR A 27 14.43 -9.01 9.02
C THR A 27 15.93 -9.17 9.30
N GLU A 28 16.36 -10.24 9.96
CA GLU A 28 17.77 -10.54 10.24
C GLU A 28 18.56 -10.93 8.97
N LYS A 29 17.87 -11.38 7.90
CA LYS A 29 18.51 -11.78 6.64
C LYS A 29 18.94 -10.61 5.75
N THR A 30 18.48 -9.40 6.04
CA THR A 30 18.88 -8.19 5.31
C THR A 30 19.75 -7.35 6.23
N ASN A 31 21.06 -7.55 6.12
CA ASN A 31 22.13 -6.89 6.88
C ASN A 31 22.15 -5.37 6.62
N TYR A 32 21.14 -4.64 7.09
CA TYR A 32 21.11 -3.19 7.12
C TYR A 32 20.82 -2.73 8.55
N PRO A 33 21.59 -1.77 9.09
CA PRO A 33 21.43 -1.32 10.47
C PRO A 33 20.03 -0.72 10.66
N ILE A 34 19.19 -1.48 11.38
CA ILE A 34 17.85 -1.06 11.76
C ILE A 34 17.99 0.13 12.71
N ARG A 35 17.60 1.33 12.27
CA ARG A 35 17.35 2.45 13.18
C ARG A 35 16.27 1.99 14.17
N SER A 36 16.57 2.02 15.47
CA SER A 36 15.76 1.54 16.61
C SER A 36 14.32 2.08 16.73
N SER A 37 13.83 2.84 15.75
CA SER A 37 12.54 3.53 15.74
C SER A 37 12.02 3.78 14.31
N GLY A 38 12.47 2.99 13.32
CA GLY A 38 12.04 3.12 11.93
C GLY A 38 10.65 2.54 11.68
N SER A 39 9.81 3.26 10.94
CA SER A 39 8.60 2.68 10.34
C SER A 39 8.97 1.70 9.24
N VAL A 40 8.20 0.61 9.14
CA VAL A 40 8.34 -0.44 8.12
C VAL A 40 7.34 -0.15 7.01
N PHE A 41 7.82 -0.16 5.77
CA PHE A 41 6.97 -0.02 4.59
C PHE A 41 6.72 -1.37 3.94
N ILE A 42 5.45 -1.75 3.78
CA ILE A 42 5.05 -3.03 3.21
C ILE A 42 4.16 -2.75 1.99
N THR A 43 4.51 -3.31 0.83
CA THR A 43 3.66 -3.27 -0.35
C THR A 43 2.74 -4.49 -0.36
N VAL A 44 1.44 -4.25 -0.30
CA VAL A 44 0.40 -5.26 -0.15
C VAL A 44 -0.50 -5.23 -1.38
N PRO A 45 -0.68 -6.35 -2.10
CA PRO A 45 -1.68 -6.43 -3.15
C PRO A 45 -3.08 -6.50 -2.53
N GLU A 46 -4.07 -5.94 -3.22
CA GLU A 46 -5.45 -5.79 -2.73
C GLU A 46 -6.06 -7.11 -2.23
N ASN A 47 -5.84 -8.20 -2.97
CA ASN A 47 -6.31 -9.54 -2.61
C ASN A 47 -5.69 -10.11 -1.32
N ARG A 48 -4.60 -9.55 -0.81
CA ARG A 48 -3.93 -9.99 0.43
C ARG A 48 -4.05 -8.98 1.58
N MET A 49 -4.78 -7.87 1.40
CA MET A 49 -4.92 -6.85 2.45
C MET A 49 -5.40 -7.45 3.78
N ASN A 50 -6.43 -8.29 3.75
CA ASN A 50 -6.96 -8.93 4.96
C ASN A 50 -5.93 -9.82 5.67
N GLN A 51 -5.15 -10.59 4.91
CA GLN A 51 -4.12 -11.49 5.46
C GLN A 51 -2.98 -10.67 6.09
N GLU A 52 -2.50 -9.62 5.41
CA GLU A 52 -1.45 -8.78 5.96
C GLU A 52 -1.90 -7.96 7.16
N MET A 53 -3.13 -7.46 7.19
CA MET A 53 -3.66 -6.79 8.38
C MET A 53 -3.64 -7.72 9.60
N GLN A 54 -4.12 -8.97 9.45
CA GLN A 54 -4.06 -9.96 10.54
C GLN A 54 -2.63 -10.28 10.96
N ARG A 55 -1.70 -10.42 10.01
CA ARG A 55 -0.27 -10.66 10.29
C ARG A 55 0.32 -9.50 11.09
N ILE A 56 0.10 -8.26 10.66
CA ILE A 56 0.58 -7.04 11.32
C ILE A 56 0.07 -6.97 12.76
N THR A 57 -1.23 -7.18 12.97
CA THR A 57 -1.83 -7.20 14.31
C THR A 57 -1.24 -8.29 15.19
N ARG A 58 -1.03 -9.51 14.65
CA ARG A 58 -0.42 -10.63 15.39
C ARG A 58 1.03 -10.36 15.80
N LEU A 59 1.76 -9.59 15.00
CA LEU A 59 3.13 -9.16 15.28
C LEU A 59 3.20 -7.93 16.21
N GLY A 60 2.05 -7.43 16.68
CA GLY A 60 1.97 -6.24 17.53
C GLY A 60 2.20 -4.93 16.78
N GLY A 61 2.23 -4.96 15.44
CA GLY A 61 2.42 -3.78 14.62
C GLY A 61 1.18 -2.90 14.55
N LYS A 62 1.40 -1.59 14.50
CA LYS A 62 0.37 -0.57 14.29
C LYS A 62 0.55 0.05 12.91
N ILE A 63 -0.50 0.02 12.09
CA ILE A 63 -0.52 0.70 10.80
C ILE A 63 -0.74 2.20 11.04
N VAL A 64 0.15 3.05 10.51
CA VAL A 64 0.08 4.51 10.63
C VAL A 64 -0.35 5.19 9.33
N SER A 65 -0.09 4.57 8.18
CA SER A 65 -0.48 5.11 6.86
C SER A 65 -0.75 3.98 5.85
N ILE A 66 -1.70 4.20 4.94
CA ILE A 66 -2.00 3.31 3.81
C ILE A 66 -2.17 4.17 2.56
N GLN A 67 -1.37 3.91 1.52
CA GLN A 67 -1.41 4.68 0.27
C GLN A 67 -1.60 3.76 -0.93
N PRO A 68 -2.53 4.05 -1.86
CA PRO A 68 -2.63 3.31 -3.12
C PRO A 68 -1.43 3.61 -4.01
N LEU A 69 -0.77 2.56 -4.52
CA LEU A 69 0.36 2.69 -5.46
C LEU A 69 -0.11 2.79 -6.92
N ASN A 70 -1.28 2.23 -7.22
CA ASN A 70 -1.87 2.24 -8.56
C ASN A 70 -3.04 3.21 -8.67
N ALA A 71 -3.05 4.29 -7.87
CA ALA A 71 -3.89 5.42 -8.21
C ALA A 71 -3.36 5.98 -9.54
N GLU A 72 -3.95 5.55 -10.66
CA GLU A 72 -4.17 6.47 -11.78
C GLU A 72 -4.72 7.71 -11.08
N ALA A 73 -3.89 8.74 -10.96
CA ALA A 73 -4.28 9.97 -10.33
C ALA A 73 -5.58 10.35 -11.01
N LYS A 74 -6.71 10.18 -10.31
CA LYS A 74 -7.85 11.02 -10.57
C LYS A 74 -7.32 12.38 -10.13
N THR A 75 -6.62 13.05 -11.05
CA THR A 75 -6.76 14.49 -11.22
C THR A 75 -8.25 14.69 -11.19
N ASP A 76 -8.75 14.97 -9.99
CA ASP A 76 -9.91 15.82 -9.82
C ASP A 76 -9.47 17.13 -10.47
N SER A 77 -9.61 17.17 -11.79
CA SER A 77 -9.54 18.39 -12.56
C SER A 77 -10.71 19.17 -12.05
N GLU A 78 -10.45 19.94 -11.00
CA GLU A 78 -11.10 21.19 -10.63
C GLU A 78 -11.80 21.74 -11.88
N GLN A 79 -13.09 21.43 -12.04
CA GLN A 79 -13.96 22.19 -12.93
C GLN A 79 -14.16 23.53 -12.22
N SER A 80 -13.10 24.35 -12.23
CA SER A 80 -13.22 25.79 -12.24
C SER A 80 -13.97 26.13 -13.53
N ASP A 81 -15.29 26.04 -13.46
CA ASP A 81 -16.18 26.57 -14.49
C ASP A 81 -15.82 28.06 -14.66
N HIS A 82 -15.39 28.38 -15.86
CA HIS A 82 -14.77 29.63 -16.26
C HIS A 82 -15.81 30.77 -16.38
N PRO A 83 -15.37 32.04 -16.45
CA PRO A 83 -16.18 33.24 -16.21
C PRO A 83 -17.10 33.61 -17.38
N SER A 84 -18.27 34.19 -17.07
CA SER A 84 -19.12 35.06 -17.92
C SER A 84 -20.26 35.57 -17.02
N SER A 85 -20.61 36.84 -16.89
CA SER A 85 -20.52 38.01 -17.77
C SER A 85 -20.36 39.31 -16.96
#